data_AF-A0A6C0LNG9-F1
#
_entry.id   AF-A0A6C0LNG9-F1
#
_cell.length_a   1.000
_cell.length_b   1.000
_cell.length_c   1.000
_cell.angle_alpha   90.00
_cell.angle_beta   90.00
_cell.angle_gamma   90.00
#
_symmetry.space_group_name_H-M   'P 1'
#
loop_
_entity.id
_entity.type
_entity.pdbx_description
1 polymer ?
#
loop_
_entity_poly.entity_id
_entity_poly.type
_entity_poly.pdbx_seq_one_letter_code
_entity_poly.pdbx_strand_id
1 'polypeptide(L)'
;MSVAPFPRGVDIAPKEYQINEFTRTFDDTCEVAQQMRDQTGPGIYQVRNLVPKQADAVRIEYPNPTMLGREGFGYNNQQIDDDSRLRTDQTQEGRLRCPLHVQSRPFTTVPYMGNGRGNPDVESDLIYAEWARIERPCGTVTETFFDNQFVPLVPHLARHIQNPTNLVTEAAAPGWVRGGIPSRQFVRDLNC
;
A
#
# COMPACT_ATOMS: atom_id res chain seq x y z
N MET A 1 3.98 -5.22 52.45
CA MET A 1 3.78 -5.33 53.90
C MET A 1 4.94 -4.60 54.54
N SER A 2 4.70 -3.42 55.09
CA SER A 2 5.71 -2.74 55.91
C SER A 2 6.05 -3.67 57.06
N VAL A 3 7.25 -4.24 57.05
CA VAL A 3 7.81 -4.76 58.29
C VAL A 3 7.99 -3.51 59.13
N ALA A 4 7.03 -3.29 60.04
CA ALA A 4 7.14 -2.28 61.07
C ALA A 4 8.57 -2.38 61.61
N PRO A 5 9.32 -1.27 61.72
CA PRO A 5 10.76 -1.34 61.91
C PRO A 5 11.16 -2.07 63.20
N PHE A 6 10.18 -2.36 64.06
CA PHE A 6 10.29 -3.22 65.23
C PHE A 6 8.98 -4.01 65.41
N PRO A 7 8.99 -5.37 65.42
CA PRO A 7 7.80 -6.11 65.84
C PRO A 7 7.46 -5.71 67.28
N ARG A 8 6.18 -5.39 67.49
CA ARG A 8 5.60 -5.20 68.83
C ARG A 8 5.54 -6.60 69.45
N GLY A 9 6.33 -6.83 70.50
CA GLY A 9 6.57 -8.14 71.08
C GLY A 9 7.64 -8.91 70.29
N VAL A 10 8.81 -9.08 70.89
CA VAL A 10 9.69 -10.17 70.48
C VAL A 10 9.14 -11.39 71.21
N ASP A 11 8.69 -12.40 70.47
CA ASP A 11 8.33 -13.68 71.07
C ASP A 11 9.63 -14.33 71.57
N ILE A 12 9.95 -14.08 72.84
CA ILE A 12 11.08 -14.71 73.51
C ILE A 12 10.58 -16.07 73.99
N ALA A 13 11.24 -17.13 73.55
CA ALA A 13 10.89 -18.49 73.96
C ALA A 13 10.89 -18.56 75.51
N PRO A 14 9.91 -19.24 76.13
CA PRO A 14 9.83 -19.32 77.58
C PRO A 14 11.11 -19.93 78.14
N LYS A 15 11.76 -19.20 79.06
CA LYS A 15 12.98 -19.66 79.71
C LYS A 15 12.62 -20.71 80.76
N GLU A 16 13.35 -21.83 80.76
CA GLU A 16 13.23 -22.86 81.81
C GLU A 16 13.66 -22.28 83.17
N TYR A 17 12.86 -22.53 84.21
CA TYR A 17 13.11 -21.96 85.55
C TYR A 17 14.38 -22.54 86.17
N GLN A 18 15.35 -21.69 86.52
CA GLN A 18 16.61 -22.07 87.16
C GLN A 18 16.71 -21.54 88.59
N ILE A 19 17.17 -22.39 89.51
CA ILE A 19 17.15 -22.14 90.97
C ILE A 19 18.19 -21.09 91.41
N ASN A 20 19.26 -20.85 90.62
CA ASN A 20 20.38 -19.99 91.00
C ASN A 20 20.51 -18.72 90.14
N GLU A 21 19.46 -18.31 89.43
CA GLU A 21 19.48 -17.07 88.64
C GLU A 21 18.92 -15.88 89.43
N PHE A 22 19.34 -14.68 89.04
CA PHE A 22 18.77 -13.45 89.57
C PHE A 22 17.31 -13.31 89.08
N THR A 23 16.38 -13.08 90.02
CA THR A 23 14.94 -13.04 89.75
C THR A 23 14.37 -11.61 89.67
N ARG A 24 15.23 -10.59 89.54
CA ARG A 24 14.76 -9.21 89.43
C ARG A 24 14.24 -8.97 88.03
N THR A 25 13.29 -8.05 87.90
CA THR A 25 12.73 -7.66 86.61
C THR A 25 13.79 -7.16 85.63
N PHE A 26 14.84 -6.48 86.11
CA PHE A 26 15.96 -6.00 85.29
C PHE A 26 16.86 -7.13 84.74
N ASP A 27 16.81 -8.31 85.34
CA ASP A 27 17.59 -9.48 84.90
C ASP A 27 16.77 -10.40 83.97
N ASP A 28 15.50 -10.05 83.72
CA ASP A 28 14.69 -10.73 82.72
C ASP A 28 15.24 -10.44 81.32
N THR A 29 15.42 -11.49 80.54
CA THR A 29 15.78 -11.43 79.12
C THR A 29 14.87 -10.47 78.33
N CYS A 30 13.60 -10.35 78.69
CA CYS A 30 12.67 -9.43 78.07
C CYS A 30 13.03 -7.97 78.34
N GLU A 31 13.34 -7.63 79.60
CA GLU A 31 13.69 -6.27 80.03
C GLU A 31 15.07 -5.87 79.51
N VAL A 32 16.06 -6.77 79.59
CA VAL A 32 17.40 -6.54 79.02
C VAL A 32 17.32 -6.30 77.52
N ALA A 33 16.50 -7.08 76.79
CA ALA A 33 16.30 -6.87 75.36
C ALA A 33 15.60 -5.53 75.05
N GLN A 34 14.65 -5.10 75.88
CA GLN A 34 14.01 -3.78 75.75
C GLN A 34 15.00 -2.65 76.02
N GLN A 35 15.79 -2.75 77.09
CA GLN A 35 16.78 -1.74 77.45
C GLN A 35 17.87 -1.62 76.36
N MET A 36 18.34 -2.74 75.81
CA MET A 36 19.26 -2.75 74.68
C MET A 36 18.63 -2.16 73.41
N ARG A 37 17.33 -2.41 73.15
CA ARG A 37 16.60 -1.80 72.05
C ARG A 37 16.52 -0.28 72.21
N ASP A 38 16.18 0.20 73.40
CA ASP A 38 16.04 1.63 73.67
C ASP A 38 17.40 2.36 73.60
N GLN A 39 18.45 1.71 74.07
CA GLN A 39 19.83 2.24 73.99
C GLN A 39 20.36 2.27 72.55
N THR A 40 20.10 1.23 71.75
CA THR A 40 20.63 1.12 70.38
C THR A 40 19.76 1.82 69.33
N GLY A 41 18.48 2.05 69.61
CA GLY A 41 17.51 2.62 68.68
C GLY A 41 17.97 3.89 67.95
N PRO A 42 18.42 4.94 68.66
CA PRO A 42 18.88 6.19 68.04
C PRO A 42 20.08 5.99 67.11
N GLY A 43 21.02 5.12 67.49
CA GLY A 43 22.22 4.81 66.70
C GLY A 43 21.89 3.98 65.46
N ILE A 44 20.98 3.02 65.58
CA ILE A 44 20.53 2.18 64.46
C ILE A 44 19.90 3.02 63.36
N TYR A 45 19.11 4.05 63.70
CA TYR A 45 18.49 4.91 62.70
C TYR A 45 19.51 5.67 61.82
N GLN A 46 20.69 5.99 62.37
CA GLN A 46 21.75 6.70 61.65
C GLN A 46 22.54 5.81 60.70
N VAL A 47 22.65 4.51 61.00
CA VAL A 47 23.44 3.55 60.21
C VAL A 47 22.58 2.63 59.33
N ARG A 48 21.26 2.59 59.56
CA ARG A 48 20.35 1.73 58.80
C ARG A 48 20.01 2.37 57.46
N ASN A 49 20.06 1.57 56.41
CA ASN A 49 19.47 1.95 55.13
C ASN A 49 17.93 2.03 55.29
N LEU A 50 17.39 3.24 55.17
CA LEU A 50 15.95 3.51 55.26
C LEU A 50 15.20 3.20 53.96
N VAL A 51 15.91 2.89 52.87
CA VAL A 51 15.30 2.47 51.62
C VAL A 51 14.82 1.03 51.77
N PRO A 52 13.50 0.77 51.65
CA PRO A 52 12.98 -0.59 51.71
C PRO A 52 13.48 -1.41 50.52
N LYS A 53 13.55 -2.74 50.69
CA LYS A 53 13.81 -3.63 49.55
C LYS A 53 12.68 -3.48 48.53
N GLN A 54 13.03 -3.41 47.24
CA GLN A 54 12.04 -3.18 46.18
C GLN A 54 10.92 -4.22 46.18
N ALA A 55 11.23 -5.50 46.46
CA ALA A 55 10.23 -6.56 46.56
C ALA A 55 9.12 -6.29 47.60
N ASP A 56 9.43 -5.54 48.67
CA ASP A 56 8.45 -5.17 49.70
C ASP A 56 7.64 -3.93 49.29
N ALA A 57 8.27 -2.98 48.59
CA ALA A 57 7.65 -1.76 48.07
C ALA A 57 6.65 -2.05 46.94
N VAL A 58 7.02 -2.96 46.04
CA VAL A 58 6.22 -3.48 44.91
C VAL A 58 4.82 -3.94 45.32
N ARG A 59 4.69 -4.56 46.51
CA ARG A 59 3.40 -5.03 47.04
C ARG A 59 2.44 -3.90 47.43
N ILE A 60 2.95 -2.69 47.64
CA ILE A 60 2.19 -1.51 47.99
C ILE A 60 1.97 -0.64 46.75
N GLU A 61 2.98 -0.58 45.88
CA GLU A 61 3.01 0.26 44.69
C GLU A 61 2.02 -0.20 43.61
N TYR A 62 2.10 -1.45 43.15
CA TYR A 62 1.24 -1.93 42.05
C TYR A 62 -0.27 -1.99 42.31
N PRO A 63 -0.78 -2.31 43.53
CA PRO A 63 -2.22 -2.25 43.77
C PRO A 63 -2.75 -0.82 43.90
N ASN A 64 -1.89 0.20 44.04
CA ASN A 64 -2.30 1.58 44.19
C ASN A 64 -2.19 2.34 42.86
N PRO A 65 -3.31 2.61 42.16
CA PRO A 65 -3.27 3.24 40.84
C PRO A 65 -2.85 4.72 40.88
N THR A 66 -2.78 5.32 42.08
CA THR A 66 -2.36 6.71 42.29
C THR A 66 -0.86 6.86 42.51
N MET A 67 -0.14 5.76 42.73
CA MET A 67 1.31 5.77 42.92
C MET A 67 1.98 5.27 41.65
N LEU A 68 2.90 6.06 41.13
CA LEU A 68 3.75 5.62 40.03
C LEU A 68 4.89 4.79 40.60
N GLY A 69 5.04 3.60 40.00
CA GLY A 69 6.19 2.72 40.10
C GLY A 69 7.52 3.46 40.16
N ARG A 70 8.51 3.02 40.94
CA ARG A 70 9.92 3.36 40.65
C ARG A 70 10.29 2.69 39.32
N GLU A 71 10.11 3.41 38.23
CA GLU A 71 10.33 2.89 36.89
C GLU A 71 11.83 2.85 36.57
N GLY A 72 12.35 1.70 36.14
CA GLY A 72 13.71 1.60 35.60
C GLY A 72 14.44 0.28 35.85
N PHE A 73 14.02 -0.50 36.86
CA PHE A 73 14.73 -1.73 37.28
C PHE A 73 13.88 -3.00 37.24
N GLY A 74 12.74 -2.96 36.54
CA GLY A 74 11.84 -4.12 36.43
C GLY A 74 11.09 -4.45 37.73
N TYR A 75 10.58 -5.68 37.83
CA TYR A 75 9.85 -6.17 39.00
C TYR A 75 10.72 -6.29 40.28
N ASN A 76 12.04 -6.48 40.13
CA ASN A 76 12.98 -6.60 41.25
C ASN A 76 14.39 -6.14 40.86
N ASN A 77 14.98 -5.24 41.66
CA ASN A 77 16.35 -4.75 41.45
C ASN A 77 17.44 -5.83 41.53
N GLN A 78 17.15 -7.00 42.11
CA GLN A 78 18.14 -8.09 42.20
C GLN A 78 18.24 -8.92 40.92
N GLN A 79 17.23 -8.85 40.04
CA GLN A 79 17.13 -9.64 38.82
C GLN A 79 16.91 -8.73 37.61
N ILE A 80 17.61 -7.60 37.59
CA ILE A 80 17.51 -6.60 36.52
C ILE A 80 17.91 -7.22 35.18
N ASP A 81 18.94 -8.07 35.16
CA ASP A 81 19.43 -8.68 33.93
C ASP A 81 18.41 -9.67 33.34
N ASP A 82 17.72 -10.43 34.20
CA ASP A 82 16.66 -11.35 33.77
C ASP A 82 15.42 -10.59 33.27
N ASP A 83 15.00 -9.52 33.98
CA ASP A 83 13.88 -8.66 33.54
C ASP A 83 14.20 -7.94 32.23
N SER A 84 15.41 -7.36 32.15
CA SER A 84 15.92 -6.70 30.95
C SER A 84 16.01 -7.67 29.78
N ARG A 85 16.48 -8.89 30.02
CA ARG A 85 16.48 -9.97 29.03
C ARG A 85 15.06 -10.30 28.61
N LEU A 86 14.11 -10.52 29.50
CA LEU A 86 12.72 -10.81 29.11
C LEU A 86 12.09 -9.66 28.30
N ARG A 87 12.40 -8.40 28.62
CA ARG A 87 11.88 -7.21 27.91
C ARG A 87 12.60 -6.90 26.60
N THR A 88 13.87 -7.30 26.50
CA THR A 88 14.79 -6.94 25.41
C THR A 88 15.31 -8.16 24.66
N ASP A 89 14.77 -9.36 24.91
CA ASP A 89 15.11 -10.53 24.13
C ASP A 89 14.61 -10.33 22.70
N GLN A 90 15.34 -10.86 21.73
CA GLN A 90 14.91 -10.84 20.33
C GLN A 90 13.96 -11.99 20.02
N THR A 91 14.01 -13.05 20.83
CA THR A 91 13.22 -14.28 20.64
C THR A 91 11.87 -14.24 21.35
N GLN A 92 11.68 -13.37 22.34
CA GLN A 92 10.37 -13.11 22.94
C GLN A 92 9.60 -12.16 22.00
N GLU A 93 8.42 -12.58 21.61
CA GLU A 93 7.62 -12.06 20.50
C GLU A 93 7.52 -10.52 20.47
N GLY A 94 7.88 -9.90 19.32
CA GLY A 94 7.39 -8.55 18.97
C GLY A 94 8.39 -7.39 19.00
N ARG A 95 9.70 -7.60 19.20
CA ARG A 95 10.69 -6.49 19.13
C ARG A 95 11.17 -6.13 17.72
N LEU A 96 10.41 -6.43 16.68
CA LEU A 96 10.36 -5.51 15.54
C LEU A 96 9.45 -4.37 16.00
N ARG A 97 10.00 -3.43 16.77
CA ARG A 97 9.44 -2.08 16.91
C ARG A 97 9.56 -1.41 15.54
N CYS A 98 8.87 -1.92 14.53
CA CYS A 98 8.36 -1.04 13.50
C CYS A 98 7.47 -0.07 14.29
N PRO A 99 7.79 1.23 14.34
CA PRO A 99 6.86 2.19 14.89
C PRO A 99 5.57 1.98 14.10
N LEU A 100 4.52 1.47 14.75
CA LEU A 100 3.19 1.50 14.20
C LEU A 100 2.85 2.98 14.11
N HIS A 101 3.15 3.60 12.97
CA HIS A 101 2.66 4.93 12.71
C HIS A 101 1.16 4.74 12.52
N VAL A 102 0.40 4.99 13.59
CA VAL A 102 -1.06 4.93 13.59
C VAL A 102 -1.62 6.07 12.75
N GLN A 103 -1.31 6.04 11.46
CA GLN A 103 -1.97 6.86 10.47
C GLN A 103 -3.27 6.15 10.15
N SER A 104 -4.38 6.86 10.30
CA SER A 104 -5.63 6.42 9.71
C SER A 104 -5.41 6.22 8.22
N ARG A 105 -6.09 5.23 7.64
CA ARG A 105 -6.10 5.06 6.18
C ARG A 105 -6.50 6.40 5.54
N PRO A 106 -5.93 6.78 4.39
CA PRO A 106 -6.30 8.03 3.70
C PRO A 106 -7.79 8.13 3.34
N PHE A 107 -8.51 7.00 3.37
CA PHE A 107 -9.94 6.91 3.13
C PHE A 107 -10.64 6.27 4.35
N THR A 108 -11.74 6.91 4.80
CA THR A 108 -12.56 6.44 5.92
C THR A 108 -13.45 5.25 5.55
N THR A 109 -13.84 5.14 4.27
CA THR A 109 -14.75 4.11 3.75
C THR A 109 -14.28 3.65 2.37
N VAL A 110 -14.93 2.61 1.83
CA VAL A 110 -14.66 2.12 0.47
C VAL A 110 -15.15 3.17 -0.55
N PRO A 111 -14.30 3.64 -1.48
CA PRO A 111 -14.71 4.58 -2.53
C PRO A 111 -15.66 3.90 -3.53
N TYR A 112 -16.41 4.70 -4.30
CA TYR A 112 -17.31 4.19 -5.33
C TYR A 112 -16.56 3.34 -6.37
N MET A 113 -16.93 2.05 -6.50
CA MET A 113 -16.29 1.08 -7.41
C MET A 113 -17.09 0.81 -8.70
N GLY A 114 -18.11 1.62 -9.01
CA GLY A 114 -19.03 1.33 -10.13
C GLY A 114 -18.40 1.35 -11.52
N ASN A 115 -17.27 2.05 -11.68
CA ASN A 115 -16.57 2.17 -12.97
C ASN A 115 -15.62 0.99 -13.26
N GLY A 116 -15.44 0.07 -12.31
CA GLY A 116 -14.54 -1.07 -12.45
C GLY A 116 -13.05 -0.66 -12.42
N ARG A 117 -12.17 -1.58 -12.85
CA ARG A 117 -10.71 -1.40 -12.81
C ARG A 117 -10.17 -0.43 -13.87
N GLY A 118 -10.92 -0.22 -14.96
CA GLY A 118 -10.42 0.46 -16.16
C GLY A 118 -9.33 -0.34 -16.87
N ASN A 119 -9.01 0.04 -18.11
CA ASN A 119 -7.82 -0.43 -18.81
C ASN A 119 -7.01 0.80 -19.24
N PRO A 120 -5.91 1.14 -18.53
CA PRO A 120 -5.19 2.38 -18.75
C PRO A 120 -4.58 2.47 -20.15
N ASP A 121 -4.17 1.33 -20.73
CA ASP A 121 -3.57 1.30 -22.06
C ASP A 121 -4.60 1.73 -23.10
N VAL A 122 -5.78 1.08 -23.08
CA VAL A 122 -6.89 1.39 -24.00
C VAL A 122 -7.44 2.80 -23.77
N GLU A 123 -7.56 3.23 -22.52
CA GLU A 123 -8.00 4.60 -22.20
C GLU A 123 -7.01 5.64 -22.74
N SER A 124 -5.71 5.39 -22.59
CA SER A 124 -4.69 6.29 -23.13
C SER A 124 -4.71 6.35 -24.66
N ASP A 125 -4.89 5.20 -25.32
CA ASP A 125 -5.02 5.11 -26.77
C ASP A 125 -6.25 5.88 -27.27
N LEU A 126 -7.36 5.84 -26.53
CA LEU A 126 -8.60 6.55 -26.88
C LEU A 126 -8.54 8.05 -26.60
N ILE A 127 -7.97 8.46 -25.45
CA ILE A 127 -7.85 9.88 -25.05
C ILE A 127 -6.89 10.63 -25.97
N TYR A 128 -5.77 9.99 -26.32
CA TYR A 128 -4.72 10.57 -27.15
C TYR A 128 -4.76 10.05 -28.58
N ALA A 129 -5.90 9.49 -29.02
CA ALA A 129 -6.09 9.07 -30.39
C ALA A 129 -5.83 10.26 -31.33
N GLU A 130 -4.87 10.09 -32.24
CA GLU A 130 -4.76 11.02 -33.35
C GLU A 130 -6.04 10.92 -34.18
N TRP A 131 -6.66 12.06 -34.39
CA TRP A 131 -7.79 12.14 -35.28
C TRP A 131 -7.30 11.85 -36.70
N ALA A 132 -7.97 10.91 -37.39
CA ALA A 132 -7.59 10.56 -38.74
C ALA A 132 -7.86 11.73 -39.70
N ARG A 133 -6.84 12.55 -39.98
CA ARG A 133 -6.77 13.48 -41.15
C ARG A 133 -6.52 12.70 -42.44
N ILE A 134 -7.19 11.57 -42.65
CA ILE A 134 -6.99 10.81 -43.88
C ILE A 134 -7.78 11.52 -44.97
N GLU A 135 -7.05 12.19 -45.86
CA GLU A 135 -7.59 12.67 -47.12
C GLU A 135 -8.12 11.48 -47.93
N ARG A 136 -9.15 11.70 -48.75
CA ARG A 136 -9.68 10.63 -49.61
C ARG A 136 -8.53 10.04 -50.44
N PRO A 137 -8.23 8.73 -50.33
CA PRO A 137 -7.14 8.15 -51.10
C PRO A 137 -7.48 8.23 -52.60
N CYS A 138 -6.52 8.68 -53.40
CA CYS A 138 -6.64 8.71 -54.85
C CYS A 138 -6.84 7.27 -55.39
N GLY A 139 -7.88 7.06 -56.19
CA GLY A 139 -8.13 5.74 -56.80
C GLY A 139 -9.00 4.82 -55.96
N THR A 140 -9.87 5.37 -55.10
CA THR A 140 -10.99 4.58 -54.57
C THR A 140 -11.81 4.00 -55.73
N VAL A 141 -12.31 2.78 -55.58
CA VAL A 141 -13.04 2.04 -56.64
C VAL A 141 -14.18 2.87 -57.26
N THR A 142 -14.73 3.83 -56.52
CA THR A 142 -15.78 4.74 -56.99
C THR A 142 -15.30 5.87 -57.91
N GLU A 143 -14.00 6.14 -58.00
CA GLU A 143 -13.39 7.14 -58.89
C GLU A 143 -12.88 6.53 -60.21
N THR A 144 -12.86 5.21 -60.32
CA THR A 144 -12.51 4.51 -61.56
C THR A 144 -13.74 4.26 -62.41
N PHE A 145 -13.58 4.31 -63.73
CA PHE A 145 -14.64 3.91 -64.66
C PHE A 145 -15.00 2.44 -64.43
N PHE A 146 -16.29 2.14 -64.32
CA PHE A 146 -16.78 0.77 -64.25
C PHE A 146 -17.26 0.33 -65.62
N ASP A 147 -16.62 -0.70 -66.19
CA ASP A 147 -16.99 -1.26 -67.50
C ASP A 147 -18.45 -1.72 -67.59
N ASN A 148 -19.05 -2.08 -66.44
CA ASN A 148 -20.44 -2.55 -66.34
C ASN A 148 -21.44 -1.49 -65.85
N GLN A 149 -21.06 -0.20 -65.78
CA GLN A 149 -22.01 0.87 -65.43
C GLN A 149 -23.08 1.06 -66.52
N PHE A 150 -22.74 0.74 -67.76
CA PHE A 150 -23.66 0.82 -68.88
C PHE A 150 -24.08 -0.58 -69.33
N VAL A 151 -25.33 -0.71 -69.78
CA VAL A 151 -25.78 -1.94 -70.43
C VAL A 151 -24.99 -2.10 -71.73
N PRO A 152 -24.21 -3.18 -71.90
CA PRO A 152 -23.43 -3.36 -73.12
C PRO A 152 -24.38 -3.47 -74.32
N LEU A 153 -23.97 -2.88 -75.44
CA LEU A 153 -24.69 -3.05 -76.69
C LEU A 153 -24.67 -4.53 -77.12
N VAL A 154 -25.73 -4.98 -77.78
CA VAL A 154 -25.75 -6.31 -78.43
C VAL A 154 -24.50 -6.44 -79.31
N PRO A 155 -23.74 -7.56 -79.27
CA PRO A 155 -22.42 -7.67 -79.92
C PRO A 155 -22.39 -7.35 -81.42
N HIS A 156 -23.52 -7.56 -82.10
CA HIS A 156 -23.69 -7.16 -83.49
C HIS A 156 -23.69 -5.62 -83.64
N LEU A 157 -24.47 -4.92 -82.82
CA LEU A 157 -24.57 -3.46 -82.84
C LEU A 157 -23.26 -2.81 -82.38
N ALA A 158 -22.62 -3.34 -81.35
CA ALA A 158 -21.34 -2.82 -80.84
C ALA A 158 -20.27 -2.75 -81.95
N ARG A 159 -20.10 -3.85 -82.71
CA ARG A 159 -19.12 -3.93 -83.81
C ARG A 159 -19.44 -3.04 -85.00
N HIS A 160 -20.71 -2.74 -85.24
CA HIS A 160 -21.13 -1.96 -86.40
C HIS A 160 -21.21 -0.47 -86.11
N ILE A 161 -21.80 -0.06 -84.99
CA ILE A 161 -22.06 1.33 -84.64
C ILE A 161 -20.79 2.03 -84.15
N GLN A 162 -19.94 1.36 -83.35
CA GLN A 162 -18.72 1.98 -82.83
C GLN A 162 -17.57 2.00 -83.85
N ASN A 163 -17.70 1.30 -84.97
CA ASN A 163 -16.69 1.33 -86.02
C ASN A 163 -16.92 2.55 -86.94
N PRO A 164 -16.02 3.54 -86.95
CA PRO A 164 -16.20 4.76 -87.75
C PRO A 164 -16.28 4.47 -89.25
N THR A 165 -15.72 3.36 -89.73
CA THR A 165 -15.80 3.00 -91.16
C THR A 165 -17.24 2.75 -91.64
N ASN A 166 -18.18 2.46 -90.75
CA ASN A 166 -19.56 2.14 -91.11
C ASN A 166 -20.50 3.36 -91.07
N LEU A 167 -20.17 4.38 -90.27
CA LEU A 167 -21.03 5.55 -90.06
C LEU A 167 -20.44 6.85 -90.61
N VAL A 168 -19.11 6.98 -90.56
CA VAL A 168 -18.39 8.19 -90.96
C VAL A 168 -17.87 7.98 -92.38
N THR A 169 -18.46 8.70 -93.32
CA THR A 169 -18.15 8.56 -94.76
C THR A 169 -16.68 8.85 -95.10
N GLU A 170 -16.05 9.77 -94.37
CA GLU A 170 -14.62 10.13 -94.53
C GLU A 170 -13.68 8.99 -94.12
N ALA A 171 -14.08 8.17 -93.14
CA ALA A 171 -13.32 7.00 -92.71
C ALA A 171 -13.65 5.76 -93.55
N ALA A 172 -14.84 5.71 -94.15
CA ALA A 172 -15.30 4.60 -94.99
C ALA A 172 -14.58 4.55 -96.34
N ALA A 173 -14.33 5.71 -96.96
CA ALA A 173 -13.70 5.80 -98.27
C ALA A 173 -12.61 6.89 -98.27
N PRO A 174 -11.33 6.53 -98.50
CA PRO A 174 -10.26 7.51 -98.59
C PRO A 174 -10.53 8.44 -99.78
N GLY A 175 -10.63 9.75 -99.51
CA GLY A 175 -10.92 10.78 -100.53
C GLY A 175 -12.36 11.28 -100.56
N TRP A 176 -13.25 10.79 -99.70
CA TRP A 176 -14.59 11.36 -99.55
C TRP A 176 -14.53 12.75 -98.90
N VAL A 177 -15.03 13.79 -99.60
CA VAL A 177 -15.05 15.18 -99.11
C VAL A 177 -16.49 15.61 -98.79
N ARG A 178 -16.71 16.16 -97.60
CA ARG A 178 -18.01 16.75 -97.22
C ARG A 178 -18.30 17.97 -98.10
N GLY A 179 -19.47 17.97 -98.75
CA GLY A 179 -19.82 18.96 -99.78
C GLY A 179 -19.65 18.45 -101.21
N GLY A 180 -19.08 17.26 -101.38
CA GLY A 180 -18.93 16.60 -102.67
C GLY A 180 -17.82 17.20 -103.53
N ILE A 181 -17.34 16.40 -104.47
CA ILE A 181 -16.45 16.85 -105.54
C ILE A 181 -17.31 16.93 -106.80
N PRO A 182 -17.27 18.02 -107.59
CA PRO A 182 -18.02 18.09 -108.83
C PRO A 182 -17.61 16.94 -109.76
N SER A 183 -18.61 16.23 -110.32
CA SER A 183 -18.39 14.99 -111.07
C SER A 183 -17.35 15.10 -112.20
N ARG A 184 -17.22 16.29 -112.80
CA ARG A 184 -16.21 16.59 -113.82
C ARG A 184 -14.77 16.54 -113.30
N GLN A 185 -14.53 16.99 -112.08
CA GLN A 185 -13.22 16.97 -111.45
C GLN A 185 -12.85 15.54 -111.04
N PHE A 186 -13.82 14.78 -110.52
CA PHE A 186 -13.61 13.39 -110.11
C PHE A 186 -13.20 12.48 -111.29
N VAL A 187 -13.86 12.60 -112.44
CA VAL A 187 -13.51 11.82 -113.65
C VAL A 187 -12.13 12.18 -114.20
N ARG A 188 -11.70 13.44 -114.03
CA ARG A 188 -10.36 13.89 -114.44
C ARG A 188 -9.29 13.21 -113.60
N ASP A 189 -9.47 13.13 -112.28
CA ASP A 189 -8.47 12.57 -111.35
C ASP A 189 -8.42 11.02 -111.38
N LEU A 190 -9.43 10.36 -111.96
CA LEU A 190 -9.52 8.90 -112.09
C LEU A 190 -8.74 8.31 -113.28
N ASN A 191 -8.46 9.14 -114.31
CA ASN A 191 -7.82 8.73 -115.56
C ASN A 191 -6.35 9.19 -115.67
N CYS A 192 -5.72 9.56 -114.55
CA CYS A 192 -4.35 10.04 -114.48
C CYS A 192 -3.49 9.14 -113.58
#